data_AF-A0A353RK05-F1
#
_entry.id   AF-A0A353RK05-F1
#
_cell.length_a   1.000
_cell.length_b   1.000
_cell.length_c   1.000
_cell.angle_alpha   90.00
_cell.angle_beta   90.00
_cell.angle_gamma   90.00
#
_symmetry.space_group_name_H-M   'P 1'
#
loop_
_entity.id
_entity.type
_entity.pdbx_description
1 polymer ?
#
loop_
_entity_poly.entity_id
_entity_poly.type
_entity_poly.pdbx_seq_one_letter_code
_entity_poly.pdbx_strand_id
1 'polypeptide(L)'
;ANSMNCLNEAIGLALPGNGTILATHVNRKQLFVKAAKQIVENATRYYFEGDESVLPRNIATREAFLNAMTLDIAMGGSTNTILHTLAIAREGEIDFHLEDIDALSRRVPCICKVAPNSKKYHIQDVNRAGGIMGILGELAKAGLVDTSVCRADGLTLAEAIEKYDITKAEPSEEAKNIYTSAPGNRYNLVMGSQDARFKTLDADRENGCIRDVEHAYTKDGGLAILKGNIALNGCVVKTAGVDESIWKFSGKAKVFQSQDDACAGILNGKVVAGDVVVIVYEGPKGGPGMQEMLYPTSYIKAKHLGAACALITDGRFSGGTSGLSIGHISPEAAAGGNIGLVRDGDIIDIDIPGRSINLKISDAELQKRRKQEEDKGENAFQPVRDRKISKALKLYAHFVSSADKGAIRII
;
A
#
# COMPACT_ATOMS: atom_id res chain seq x y z
N ALA A 1 8.76 -0.63 -0.49
CA ALA A 1 9.83 -0.52 0.53
C ALA A 1 9.57 0.64 1.48
N ASN A 2 9.65 1.90 1.04
CA ASN A 2 9.45 3.07 1.93
C ASN A 2 8.14 2.99 2.74
N SER A 3 7.00 2.70 2.11
CA SER A 3 5.70 2.60 2.82
C SER A 3 5.74 1.61 4.00
N MET A 4 6.27 0.39 3.82
CA MET A 4 6.40 -0.56 4.93
C MET A 4 7.35 -0.07 6.03
N ASN A 5 8.39 0.66 5.65
CA ASN A 5 9.32 1.25 6.62
C ASN A 5 8.66 2.37 7.44
N CYS A 6 7.82 3.18 6.78
CA CYS A 6 6.99 4.21 7.41
C CYS A 6 5.95 3.57 8.35
N LEU A 7 5.29 2.50 7.91
CA LEU A 7 4.34 1.73 8.70
C LEU A 7 4.98 1.17 9.97
N ASN A 8 6.19 0.62 9.89
CA ASN A 8 6.87 0.09 11.07
C ASN A 8 7.15 1.18 12.13
N GLU A 9 7.46 2.41 11.69
CA GLU A 9 7.61 3.57 12.58
C GLU A 9 6.26 4.03 13.15
N ALA A 10 5.18 3.96 12.36
CA ALA A 10 3.84 4.34 12.78
C ALA A 10 3.18 3.33 13.74
N ILE A 11 3.40 2.02 13.56
CA ILE A 11 3.01 0.96 14.51
C ILE A 11 3.73 1.15 15.85
N GLY A 12 4.90 1.81 15.86
CA GLY A 12 5.68 2.04 17.08
C GLY A 12 6.75 0.99 17.35
N LEU A 13 6.91 -0.01 16.48
CA LEU A 13 8.00 -1.01 16.58
C LEU A 13 9.35 -0.47 16.10
N ALA A 14 9.37 0.62 15.33
CA ALA A 14 10.60 1.29 14.91
C ALA A 14 10.73 2.70 15.47
N LEU A 15 11.98 3.08 15.71
CA LEU A 15 12.36 4.38 16.25
C LEU A 15 12.11 5.53 15.24
N PRO A 16 11.86 6.76 15.72
CA PRO A 16 11.66 7.91 14.85
C PRO A 16 12.80 8.16 13.87
N GLY A 17 12.44 8.48 12.62
CA GLY A 17 13.35 8.62 11.48
C GLY A 17 13.62 7.31 10.71
N ASN A 18 13.18 6.16 11.22
CA ASN A 18 13.34 4.88 10.54
C ASN A 18 12.73 4.85 9.13
N GLY A 19 11.56 5.43 8.94
CA GLY A 19 10.85 5.46 7.66
C GLY A 19 11.47 6.38 6.62
N THR A 20 12.26 7.39 7.04
CA THR A 20 12.57 8.55 6.17
C THR A 20 14.05 8.93 6.08
N ILE A 21 14.91 8.58 7.06
CA ILE A 21 16.35 8.86 6.99
C ILE A 21 16.98 8.14 5.78
N LEU A 22 17.82 8.82 5.02
CA LEU A 22 18.40 8.24 3.80
C LEU A 22 19.47 7.17 4.10
N ALA A 23 19.51 6.10 3.30
CA ALA A 23 20.36 4.94 3.54
C ALA A 23 21.86 5.27 3.65
N THR A 24 22.35 6.19 2.82
CA THR A 24 23.77 6.59 2.81
C THR A 24 24.11 7.61 3.88
N HIS A 25 23.12 8.23 4.54
CA HIS A 25 23.37 9.30 5.51
C HIS A 25 23.89 8.74 6.85
N VAL A 26 24.83 9.43 7.50
CA VAL A 26 25.44 9.01 8.79
C VAL A 26 24.38 8.73 9.88
N ASN A 27 23.28 9.47 9.88
CA ASN A 27 22.19 9.26 10.84
C ASN A 27 21.49 7.90 10.67
N ARG A 28 21.55 7.25 9.49
CA ARG A 28 21.04 5.88 9.34
C ARG A 28 21.86 4.89 10.16
N LYS A 29 23.19 5.08 10.21
CA LYS A 29 24.09 4.28 11.06
C LYS A 29 23.85 4.57 12.54
N GLN A 30 23.67 5.84 12.91
CA GLN A 30 23.34 6.22 14.30
C GLN A 30 22.01 5.61 14.75
N LEU A 31 20.99 5.61 13.89
CA LEU A 31 19.70 4.97 14.15
C LEU A 31 19.86 3.47 14.45
N PHE A 32 20.72 2.76 13.72
CA PHE A 32 20.98 1.34 13.98
C PHE A 32 21.65 1.13 15.35
N VAL A 33 22.62 1.97 15.71
CA VAL A 33 23.24 1.93 17.04
C VAL A 33 22.20 2.22 18.13
N LYS A 34 21.31 3.19 17.92
CA LYS A 34 20.22 3.53 18.85
C LYS A 34 19.25 2.37 19.00
N ALA A 35 18.81 1.75 17.90
CA ALA A 35 17.92 0.59 17.92
C ALA A 35 18.55 -0.60 18.65
N ALA A 36 19.85 -0.84 18.45
CA ALA A 36 20.58 -1.90 19.16
C ALA A 36 20.64 -1.66 20.68
N LYS A 37 20.78 -0.41 21.12
CA LYS A 37 20.67 -0.07 22.55
C LYS A 37 19.25 -0.25 23.07
N GLN A 38 18.27 0.25 22.33
CA GLN A 38 16.86 0.19 22.72
C GLN A 38 16.37 -1.24 22.94
N ILE A 39 16.74 -2.18 22.05
CA ILE A 39 16.29 -3.57 22.22
C ILE A 39 16.91 -4.23 23.46
N VAL A 40 18.13 -3.86 23.84
CA VAL A 40 18.76 -4.32 25.09
C VAL A 40 18.05 -3.72 26.29
N GLU A 41 17.73 -2.43 26.26
CA GLU A 41 16.94 -1.76 27.30
C GLU A 41 15.55 -2.39 27.47
N ASN A 42 14.86 -2.68 26.36
CA ASN A 42 13.56 -3.35 26.38
C ASN A 42 13.66 -4.78 26.93
N ALA A 43 14.71 -5.53 26.56
CA ALA A 43 14.95 -6.85 27.13
C ALA A 43 15.21 -6.76 28.65
N THR A 44 15.95 -5.75 29.10
CA THR A 44 16.20 -5.52 30.52
C THR A 44 14.90 -5.24 31.27
N ARG A 45 14.08 -4.31 30.76
CA ARG A 45 12.76 -3.96 31.31
C ARG A 45 11.85 -5.19 31.42
N TYR A 46 11.79 -6.02 30.38
CA TYR A 46 10.97 -7.22 30.43
C TYR A 46 11.51 -8.27 31.43
N TYR A 47 12.78 -8.70 31.28
CA TYR A 47 13.31 -9.83 32.03
C TYR A 47 13.65 -9.53 33.49
N PHE A 48 14.02 -8.28 33.82
CA PHE A 48 14.47 -7.91 35.17
C PHE A 48 13.50 -6.99 35.91
N GLU A 49 12.69 -6.21 35.20
CA GLU A 49 11.75 -5.27 35.81
C GLU A 49 10.28 -5.74 35.69
N GLY A 50 10.01 -6.80 34.92
CA GLY A 50 8.68 -7.36 34.73
C GLY A 50 7.76 -6.48 33.87
N ASP A 51 8.34 -5.56 33.10
CA ASP A 51 7.58 -4.63 32.28
C ASP A 51 7.20 -5.26 30.93
N GLU A 52 5.97 -5.74 30.84
CA GLU A 52 5.44 -6.35 29.61
C GLU A 52 5.09 -5.31 28.53
N SER A 53 5.05 -4.01 28.84
CA SER A 53 4.65 -2.98 27.87
C SER A 53 5.59 -2.89 26.65
N VAL A 54 6.82 -3.40 26.78
CA VAL A 54 7.84 -3.42 25.73
C VAL A 54 7.70 -4.62 24.76
N LEU A 55 6.80 -5.57 25.05
CA LEU A 55 6.60 -6.73 24.19
C LEU A 55 5.96 -6.34 22.85
N PRO A 56 6.36 -6.95 21.72
CA PRO A 56 5.85 -6.57 20.40
C PRO A 56 4.33 -6.57 20.27
N ARG A 57 3.61 -7.52 20.90
CA ARG A 57 2.13 -7.57 20.87
C ARG A 57 1.47 -6.52 21.76
N ASN A 58 2.18 -5.99 22.77
CA ASN A 58 1.69 -4.90 23.61
C ASN A 58 1.96 -3.52 22.99
N ILE A 59 2.92 -3.43 22.06
CA ILE A 59 3.17 -2.22 21.24
C ILE A 59 2.28 -2.23 19.98
N ALA A 60 2.29 -3.33 19.24
CA ALA A 60 1.58 -3.46 17.96
C ALA A 60 0.11 -3.84 18.18
N THR A 61 -0.61 -3.03 18.97
CA THR A 61 -2.03 -3.21 19.27
C THR A 61 -2.91 -2.89 18.06
N ARG A 62 -4.20 -3.22 18.15
CA ARG A 62 -5.18 -2.87 17.13
C ARG A 62 -5.17 -1.38 16.77
N GLU A 63 -5.06 -0.51 17.76
CA GLU A 63 -5.02 0.94 17.62
C GLU A 63 -3.75 1.39 16.90
N ALA A 64 -2.60 0.77 17.20
CA ALA A 64 -1.36 1.02 16.47
C ALA A 64 -1.47 0.64 14.99
N PHE A 65 -2.15 -0.47 14.67
CA PHE A 65 -2.44 -0.86 13.29
C PHE A 65 -3.39 0.10 12.58
N LEU A 66 -4.44 0.58 13.26
CA LEU A 66 -5.34 1.62 12.74
C LEU A 66 -4.58 2.92 12.44
N ASN A 67 -3.71 3.35 13.35
CA ASN A 67 -2.87 4.53 13.18
C ASN A 67 -1.92 4.39 11.98
N ALA A 68 -1.26 3.23 11.88
CA ALA A 68 -0.34 2.95 10.78
C ALA A 68 -1.07 2.95 9.43
N MET A 69 -2.23 2.31 9.34
CA MET A 69 -3.04 2.33 8.12
C MET A 69 -3.56 3.74 7.79
N THR A 70 -3.93 4.52 8.81
CA THR A 70 -4.32 5.92 8.66
C THR A 70 -3.18 6.75 8.05
N LEU A 71 -1.95 6.56 8.52
CA LEU A 71 -0.77 7.19 7.92
C LEU A 71 -0.56 6.75 6.47
N ASP A 72 -0.67 5.46 6.16
CA ASP A 72 -0.44 4.97 4.80
C ASP A 72 -1.47 5.49 3.80
N ILE A 73 -2.75 5.58 4.19
CA ILE A 73 -3.81 6.22 3.42
C ILE A 73 -3.51 7.71 3.22
N ALA A 74 -3.07 8.40 4.27
CA ALA A 74 -2.74 9.81 4.23
C ALA A 74 -1.55 10.12 3.29
N MET A 75 -0.65 9.16 3.11
CA MET A 75 0.47 9.24 2.16
C MET A 75 0.13 8.78 0.73
N GLY A 76 -1.02 8.12 0.54
CA GLY A 76 -1.29 7.38 -0.69
C GLY A 76 -0.23 6.32 -0.95
N GLY A 77 0.04 5.52 0.08
CA GLY A 77 1.06 4.49 0.10
C GLY A 77 0.87 3.39 -0.94
N SER A 78 1.79 2.43 -0.94
CA SER A 78 1.75 1.29 -1.86
C SER A 78 0.58 0.36 -1.52
N THR A 79 -0.24 -0.05 -2.47
CA THR A 79 -1.34 -1.02 -2.20
C THR A 79 -0.89 -2.33 -1.55
N ASN A 80 0.37 -2.76 -1.77
CA ASN A 80 0.97 -3.92 -1.11
C ASN A 80 1.00 -3.81 0.43
N THR A 81 0.95 -2.61 1.00
CA THR A 81 0.89 -2.43 2.46
C THR A 81 -0.35 -3.08 3.05
N ILE A 82 -1.48 -3.09 2.34
CA ILE A 82 -2.70 -3.77 2.78
C ILE A 82 -2.44 -5.26 2.99
N LEU A 83 -1.80 -5.93 2.02
CA LEU A 83 -1.46 -7.35 2.14
C LEU A 83 -0.56 -7.60 3.35
N HIS A 84 0.51 -6.83 3.48
CA HIS A 84 1.48 -7.02 4.55
C HIS A 84 0.90 -6.69 5.91
N THR A 85 0.13 -5.60 6.06
CA THR A 85 -0.49 -5.22 7.32
C THR A 85 -1.51 -6.25 7.76
N LEU A 86 -2.35 -6.78 6.86
CA LEU A 86 -3.27 -7.88 7.18
C LEU A 86 -2.52 -9.15 7.60
N ALA A 87 -1.43 -9.49 6.91
CA ALA A 87 -0.60 -10.65 7.25
C ALA A 87 0.06 -10.51 8.63
N ILE A 88 0.67 -9.35 8.92
CA ILE A 88 1.32 -9.08 10.21
C ILE A 88 0.28 -9.05 11.33
N ALA A 89 -0.89 -8.45 11.11
CA ALA A 89 -1.98 -8.46 12.08
C ALA A 89 -2.39 -9.89 12.43
N ARG A 90 -2.51 -10.77 11.43
CA ARG A 90 -2.90 -12.16 11.65
C ARG A 90 -1.87 -12.96 12.44
N GLU A 91 -0.57 -12.79 12.15
CA GLU A 91 0.53 -13.39 12.92
C GLU A 91 0.63 -12.82 14.35
N GLY A 92 0.31 -11.54 14.49
CA GLY A 92 0.24 -10.85 15.77
C GLY A 92 -1.01 -11.16 16.60
N GLU A 93 -1.96 -11.95 16.05
CA GLU A 93 -3.29 -12.20 16.64
C GLU A 93 -4.08 -10.90 16.90
N ILE A 94 -3.91 -9.92 16.03
CA ILE A 94 -4.56 -8.61 16.11
C ILE A 94 -5.86 -8.62 15.29
N ASP A 95 -6.94 -8.13 15.90
CA ASP A 95 -8.25 -7.95 15.27
C ASP A 95 -8.24 -6.74 14.30
N PHE A 96 -7.70 -6.95 13.09
CA PHE A 96 -7.59 -5.93 12.05
C PHE A 96 -7.90 -6.54 10.67
N HIS A 97 -8.85 -5.95 9.95
CA HIS A 97 -9.47 -6.52 8.76
C HIS A 97 -9.58 -5.52 7.59
N LEU A 98 -9.97 -6.01 6.41
CA LEU A 98 -10.12 -5.15 5.23
C LEU A 98 -11.22 -4.10 5.41
N GLU A 99 -12.26 -4.41 6.19
CA GLU A 99 -13.33 -3.51 6.59
C GLU A 99 -12.82 -2.30 7.37
N ASP A 100 -11.82 -2.48 8.23
CA ASP A 100 -11.16 -1.37 8.93
C ASP A 100 -10.48 -0.44 7.94
N ILE A 101 -9.76 -1.01 6.97
CA ILE A 101 -9.06 -0.25 5.93
C ILE A 101 -10.07 0.53 5.08
N ASP A 102 -11.19 -0.08 4.69
CA ASP A 102 -12.26 0.62 3.96
C ASP A 102 -12.81 1.78 4.79
N ALA A 103 -13.16 1.55 6.05
CA ALA A 103 -13.68 2.57 6.95
C ALA A 103 -12.71 3.76 7.12
N LEU A 104 -11.41 3.48 7.31
CA LEU A 104 -10.37 4.51 7.37
C LEU A 104 -10.25 5.27 6.04
N SER A 105 -10.25 4.56 4.92
CA SER A 105 -10.06 5.13 3.58
C SER A 105 -11.16 6.11 3.13
N ARG A 106 -12.28 6.14 3.85
CA ARG A 106 -13.41 7.05 3.61
C ARG A 106 -13.31 8.35 4.40
N ARG A 107 -12.49 8.42 5.44
CA ARG A 107 -12.41 9.57 6.35
C ARG A 107 -11.03 10.21 6.44
N VAL A 108 -9.99 9.48 6.06
CA VAL A 108 -8.60 9.96 6.15
C VAL A 108 -8.23 10.70 4.87
N PRO A 109 -7.85 11.99 4.93
CA PRO A 109 -7.45 12.76 3.75
C PRO A 109 -6.00 12.46 3.33
N CYS A 110 -5.67 12.74 2.06
CA CYS A 110 -4.28 12.63 1.59
C CYS A 110 -3.51 13.93 1.87
N ILE A 111 -2.65 13.93 2.89
CA ILE A 111 -1.89 15.14 3.32
C ILE A 111 -0.40 15.10 2.93
N CYS A 112 0.10 13.96 2.44
CA CYS A 112 1.51 13.80 2.07
C CYS A 112 1.65 13.04 0.75
N LYS A 113 1.62 13.77 -0.37
CA LYS A 113 1.67 13.18 -1.72
C LYS A 113 3.11 13.10 -2.23
N VAL A 114 3.68 11.89 -2.23
CA VAL A 114 5.07 11.62 -2.64
C VAL A 114 5.15 10.80 -3.92
N ALA A 115 6.32 10.80 -4.57
CA ALA A 115 6.59 9.94 -5.71
C ALA A 115 6.19 8.47 -5.43
N PRO A 116 5.48 7.80 -6.35
CA PRO A 116 5.21 8.20 -7.74
C PRO A 116 4.00 9.14 -7.93
N ASN A 117 3.21 9.40 -6.88
CA ASN A 117 1.97 10.18 -6.96
C ASN A 117 2.24 11.67 -7.18
N SER A 118 3.43 12.15 -6.79
CA SER A 118 3.89 13.52 -7.01
C SER A 118 5.22 13.53 -7.77
N LYS A 119 5.41 14.57 -8.59
CA LYS A 119 6.71 14.88 -9.22
C LYS A 119 7.56 15.84 -8.38
N LYS A 120 6.98 16.43 -7.32
CA LYS A 120 7.61 17.48 -6.50
C LYS A 120 8.38 16.91 -5.31
N TYR A 121 7.86 15.87 -4.68
CA TYR A 121 8.38 15.36 -3.42
C TYR A 121 8.75 13.88 -3.47
N HIS A 122 9.84 13.55 -2.81
CA HIS A 122 10.37 12.22 -2.60
C HIS A 122 10.57 11.95 -1.10
N ILE A 123 11.06 10.77 -0.72
CA ILE A 123 11.15 10.37 0.69
C ILE A 123 12.08 11.28 1.52
N GLN A 124 13.13 11.83 0.91
CA GLN A 124 14.01 12.82 1.57
C GLN A 124 13.27 14.10 1.94
N ASP A 125 12.25 14.49 1.17
CA ASP A 125 11.47 15.69 1.42
C ASP A 125 10.47 15.44 2.55
N VAL A 126 9.92 14.22 2.65
CA VAL A 126 9.15 13.79 3.84
C VAL A 126 10.03 13.86 5.08
N ASN A 127 11.28 13.37 5.02
CA ASN A 127 12.22 13.51 6.13
C ASN A 127 12.38 14.98 6.51
N ARG A 128 12.63 15.84 5.54
CA ARG A 128 12.80 17.29 5.73
C ARG A 128 11.58 17.97 6.35
N ALA A 129 10.38 17.43 6.12
CA ALA A 129 9.10 17.97 6.60
C ALA A 129 8.65 17.45 7.98
N GLY A 130 9.52 16.72 8.69
CA GLY A 130 9.25 16.15 10.01
C GLY A 130 8.97 14.65 10.00
N GLY A 131 9.14 13.99 8.86
CA GLY A 131 9.04 12.54 8.72
C GLY A 131 7.68 11.97 9.11
N ILE A 132 7.69 10.77 9.68
CA ILE A 132 6.46 10.03 10.05
C ILE A 132 5.77 10.70 11.23
N MET A 133 6.53 11.16 12.23
CA MET A 133 5.97 11.90 13.38
C MET A 133 5.28 13.19 12.95
N GLY A 134 5.81 13.90 11.94
CA GLY A 134 5.14 15.07 11.36
C GLY A 134 3.78 14.73 10.73
N ILE A 135 3.68 13.63 10.00
CA ILE A 135 2.41 13.16 9.41
C ILE A 135 1.42 12.76 10.51
N LEU A 136 1.86 11.94 11.48
CA LEU A 136 1.01 11.52 12.59
C LEU A 136 0.57 12.70 13.45
N GLY A 137 1.40 13.73 13.61
CA GLY A 137 1.07 14.96 14.31
C GLY A 137 -0.09 15.72 13.67
N GLU A 138 -0.09 15.90 12.35
CA GLU A 138 -1.21 16.56 11.66
C GLU A 138 -2.50 15.72 11.72
N LEU A 139 -2.39 14.39 11.62
CA LEU A 139 -3.53 13.49 11.77
C LEU A 139 -4.08 13.47 13.21
N ALA A 140 -3.21 13.62 14.21
CA ALA A 140 -3.58 13.69 15.62
C ALA A 140 -4.36 14.98 15.94
N LYS A 141 -3.94 16.12 15.39
CA LYS A 141 -4.66 17.41 15.51
C LYS A 141 -6.10 17.30 15.00
N ALA A 142 -6.33 16.46 14.00
CA ALA A 142 -7.66 16.18 13.44
C ALA A 142 -8.42 15.03 14.14
N GLY A 143 -7.86 14.44 15.20
CA GLY A 143 -8.48 13.31 15.91
C GLY A 143 -8.59 12.02 15.09
N LEU A 144 -7.72 11.85 14.10
CA LEU A 144 -7.76 10.68 13.19
C LEU A 144 -6.92 9.50 13.67
N VAL A 145 -6.04 9.71 14.65
CA VAL A 145 -5.16 8.68 15.24
C VAL A 145 -5.29 8.67 16.76
N ASP A 146 -5.08 7.49 17.36
CA ASP A 146 -5.01 7.32 18.82
C ASP A 146 -3.59 7.61 19.31
N THR A 147 -3.39 8.70 20.03
CA THR A 147 -2.07 9.11 20.51
C THR A 147 -1.63 8.43 21.81
N SER A 148 -2.47 7.61 22.42
CA SER A 148 -2.16 6.92 23.69
C SER A 148 -1.30 5.66 23.50
N VAL A 149 -1.19 5.15 22.26
CA VAL A 149 -0.46 3.91 21.97
C VAL A 149 1.02 4.00 22.35
N CYS A 150 1.53 2.93 22.97
CA CYS A 150 2.93 2.80 23.37
C CYS A 150 3.84 2.49 22.20
N ARG A 151 5.13 2.78 22.36
CA ARG A 151 6.17 2.58 21.34
C ARG A 151 7.39 1.85 21.91
N ALA A 152 8.22 1.33 21.02
CA ALA A 152 9.43 0.60 21.35
C ALA A 152 10.50 1.45 22.08
N ASP A 153 10.42 2.78 22.02
CA ASP A 153 11.25 3.71 22.79
C ASP A 153 10.65 4.09 24.16
N GLY A 154 9.57 3.42 24.58
CA GLY A 154 8.92 3.66 25.87
C GLY A 154 8.04 4.90 25.93
N LEU A 155 7.95 5.66 24.83
CA LEU A 155 7.07 6.82 24.71
C LEU A 155 5.67 6.39 24.27
N THR A 156 4.67 7.18 24.64
CA THR A 156 3.39 7.23 23.92
C THR A 156 3.57 7.90 22.56
N LEU A 157 2.63 7.68 21.63
CA LEU A 157 2.63 8.40 20.36
C LEU A 157 2.50 9.92 20.56
N ALA A 158 1.73 10.38 21.54
CA ALA A 158 1.64 11.80 21.90
C ALA A 158 3.01 12.41 22.24
N GLU A 159 3.75 11.75 23.14
CA GLU A 159 5.07 12.21 23.58
C GLU A 159 6.09 12.17 22.42
N ALA A 160 6.01 11.16 21.55
CA ALA A 160 6.86 11.10 20.37
C ALA A 160 6.54 12.24 19.39
N ILE A 161 5.26 12.48 19.06
CA ILE A 161 4.85 13.60 18.21
C ILE A 161 5.38 14.92 18.79
N GLU A 162 5.17 15.15 20.09
CA GLU A 162 5.62 16.35 20.77
C GLU A 162 7.15 16.50 20.71
N LYS A 163 7.92 15.43 20.97
CA LYS A 163 9.38 15.46 20.93
C LYS A 163 9.96 15.78 19.55
N TYR A 164 9.31 15.27 18.49
CA TYR A 164 9.80 15.33 17.11
C TYR A 164 9.10 16.38 16.23
N ASP A 165 8.23 17.21 16.79
CA ASP A 165 7.56 18.28 16.05
C ASP A 165 8.52 19.40 15.65
N ILE A 166 8.67 19.58 14.34
CA ILE A 166 9.54 20.60 13.73
C ILE A 166 8.83 21.96 13.53
N THR A 167 7.53 22.05 13.78
CA THR A 167 6.73 23.26 13.57
C THR A 167 6.78 24.21 14.77
N LYS A 168 7.32 23.75 15.89
CA LYS A 168 7.56 24.54 17.09
C LYS A 168 8.56 25.67 16.82
N ALA A 169 8.46 26.74 17.62
CA ALA A 169 9.44 27.82 17.61
C ALA A 169 10.86 27.30 17.87
N GLU A 170 11.01 26.33 18.77
CA GLU A 170 12.28 25.68 19.09
C GLU A 170 12.14 24.15 19.04
N PRO A 171 12.33 23.53 17.87
CA PRO A 171 12.32 22.07 17.75
C PRO A 171 13.48 21.45 18.53
N SER A 172 13.31 20.21 19.00
CA SER A 172 14.38 19.49 19.71
C SER A 172 15.61 19.29 18.84
N GLU A 173 16.80 19.31 19.44
CA GLU A 173 18.06 19.10 18.71
C GLU A 173 18.11 17.72 18.04
N GLU A 174 17.49 16.71 18.64
CA GLU A 174 17.35 15.38 18.04
C GLU A 174 16.48 15.43 16.78
N ALA A 175 15.33 16.12 16.83
CA ALA A 175 14.47 16.30 15.67
C ALA A 175 15.18 17.06 14.55
N LYS A 176 15.85 18.18 14.85
CA LYS A 176 16.66 18.94 13.88
C LYS A 176 17.74 18.06 13.27
N ASN A 177 18.47 17.29 14.08
CA ASN A 177 19.48 16.37 13.58
C ASN A 177 18.88 15.32 12.64
N ILE A 178 17.76 14.70 12.98
CA ILE A 178 17.16 13.68 12.11
C ILE A 178 16.64 14.29 10.80
N TYR A 179 15.80 15.32 10.89
CA TYR A 179 15.03 15.83 9.76
C TYR A 179 15.83 16.71 8.80
N THR A 180 17.00 17.21 9.22
CA THR A 180 17.94 17.85 8.29
C THR A 180 18.73 16.88 7.42
N SER A 181 18.65 15.56 7.65
CA SER A 181 19.38 14.56 6.84
C SER A 181 19.04 14.68 5.35
N ALA A 182 20.00 15.01 4.50
CA ALA A 182 19.81 15.28 3.07
C ALA A 182 20.52 14.26 2.17
N PRO A 183 20.09 14.14 0.90
CA PRO A 183 20.78 13.27 -0.05
C PRO A 183 22.16 13.82 -0.37
N GLY A 184 23.13 12.92 -0.55
CA GLY A 184 24.49 13.30 -0.94
C GLY A 184 24.64 13.79 -2.38
N ASN A 185 23.57 13.75 -3.20
CA ASN A 185 23.48 14.19 -4.60
C ASN A 185 24.61 13.68 -5.51
N ARG A 186 25.10 12.47 -5.23
CA ARG A 186 26.09 11.74 -6.02
C ARG A 186 25.78 10.25 -5.94
N TYR A 187 26.23 9.50 -6.93
CA TYR A 187 26.15 8.05 -6.89
C TYR A 187 26.91 7.53 -5.66
N ASN A 188 26.23 6.74 -4.82
CA ASN A 188 26.78 6.23 -3.59
C ASN A 188 25.98 5.01 -3.11
N LEU A 189 26.67 3.89 -2.88
CA LEU A 189 26.09 2.64 -2.39
C LEU A 189 26.52 2.29 -0.97
N VAL A 190 27.36 3.12 -0.34
CA VAL A 190 27.93 2.83 0.99
C VAL A 190 27.05 3.45 2.07
N MET A 191 26.49 2.60 2.94
CA MET A 191 25.66 3.03 4.07
C MET A 191 26.46 3.94 5.03
N GLY A 192 25.84 5.04 5.47
CA GLY A 192 26.42 5.95 6.46
C GLY A 192 27.72 6.65 6.03
N SER A 193 27.96 6.80 4.73
CA SER A 193 29.20 7.36 4.17
C SER A 193 29.14 8.87 3.87
N GLN A 194 28.00 9.51 4.09
CA GLN A 194 27.82 10.95 3.83
C GLN A 194 26.95 11.59 4.91
N ASP A 195 27.12 12.89 5.15
CA ASP A 195 26.49 13.66 6.23
C ASP A 195 25.83 14.96 5.74
N ALA A 196 25.48 15.03 4.46
CA ALA A 196 24.86 16.19 3.83
C ALA A 196 23.57 16.60 4.57
N ARG A 197 23.39 17.91 4.77
CA ARG A 197 22.25 18.48 5.49
C ARG A 197 21.45 19.46 4.64
N PHE A 198 20.14 19.46 4.82
CA PHE A 198 19.29 20.55 4.36
C PHE A 198 19.57 21.78 5.23
N LYS A 199 19.66 22.95 4.60
CA LYS A 199 19.88 24.23 5.31
C LYS A 199 18.68 24.65 6.14
N THR A 200 17.48 24.24 5.72
CA THR A 200 16.21 24.62 6.31
C THR A 200 15.27 23.43 6.32
N LEU A 201 14.46 23.27 7.36
CA LEU A 201 13.38 22.29 7.40
C LEU A 201 12.19 22.75 6.54
N ASP A 202 11.24 21.84 6.29
CA ASP A 202 9.97 22.15 5.62
C ASP A 202 8.82 22.09 6.64
N ALA A 203 8.58 23.20 7.33
CA ALA A 203 7.53 23.33 8.34
C ALA A 203 6.22 23.91 7.77
N ASP A 204 6.12 24.11 6.46
CA ASP A 204 4.94 24.68 5.80
C ASP A 204 3.82 23.63 5.68
N ARG A 205 2.79 23.75 6.52
CA ARG A 205 1.64 22.85 6.54
C ARG A 205 0.56 23.20 5.52
N GLU A 206 0.71 24.28 4.77
CA GLU A 206 -0.25 24.66 3.73
C GLU A 206 0.22 24.15 2.35
N ASN A 207 1.47 24.46 2.00
CA ASN A 207 2.00 24.24 0.64
C ASN A 207 3.21 23.29 0.59
N GLY A 208 3.73 22.86 1.76
CA GLY A 208 4.88 21.98 1.92
C GLY A 208 4.62 20.52 1.56
N CYS A 209 5.58 19.65 1.91
CA CYS A 209 5.52 18.22 1.62
C CYS A 209 4.45 17.51 2.45
N ILE A 210 4.35 17.85 3.74
CA ILE A 210 3.33 17.35 4.67
C ILE A 210 2.42 18.53 5.00
N ARG A 211 1.14 18.39 4.67
CA ARG A 211 0.13 19.43 4.88
C ARG A 211 -0.73 19.14 6.10
N ASP A 212 -1.40 20.16 6.60
CA ASP A 212 -2.53 19.98 7.50
C ASP A 212 -3.75 19.40 6.75
N VAL A 213 -4.79 19.06 7.52
CA VAL A 213 -6.00 18.43 6.98
C VAL A 213 -6.84 19.40 6.15
N GLU A 214 -6.83 20.69 6.44
CA GLU A 214 -7.60 21.71 5.70
C GLU A 214 -7.04 21.89 4.27
N HIS A 215 -5.72 21.82 4.14
CA HIS A 215 -4.97 21.98 2.88
C HIS A 215 -4.59 20.65 2.22
N ALA A 216 -5.22 19.55 2.63
CA ALA A 216 -5.00 18.22 2.07
C ALA A 216 -5.05 18.21 0.55
N TYR A 217 -4.25 17.35 -0.09
CA TYR A 217 -4.24 17.17 -1.54
C TYR A 217 -5.59 16.66 -2.06
N THR A 218 -6.23 15.76 -1.31
CA THR A 218 -7.57 15.24 -1.56
C THR A 218 -8.28 14.96 -0.24
N LYS A 219 -9.60 15.19 -0.19
CA LYS A 219 -10.44 14.90 0.99
C LYS A 219 -10.63 13.40 1.20
N ASP A 220 -10.87 12.67 0.12
CA ASP A 220 -10.86 11.21 0.14
C ASP A 220 -9.41 10.71 0.04
N GLY A 221 -9.04 9.77 0.90
CA GLY A 221 -7.65 9.33 1.11
C GLY A 221 -6.96 8.77 -0.13
N GLY A 222 -5.66 8.48 -0.01
CA GLY A 222 -4.83 8.05 -1.14
C GLY A 222 -4.95 6.57 -1.54
N LEU A 223 -5.80 5.81 -0.84
CA LEU A 223 -6.17 4.42 -1.12
C LEU A 223 -7.70 4.28 -1.04
N ALA A 224 -8.27 3.34 -1.78
CA ALA A 224 -9.68 2.98 -1.67
C ALA A 224 -9.88 1.47 -1.85
N ILE A 225 -10.84 0.93 -1.10
CA ILE A 225 -11.37 -0.43 -1.29
C ILE A 225 -12.63 -0.34 -2.14
N LEU A 226 -12.71 -1.13 -3.22
CA LEU A 226 -13.92 -1.24 -4.04
C LEU A 226 -14.49 -2.64 -3.90
N LYS A 227 -15.82 -2.75 -3.85
CA LYS A 227 -16.56 -4.04 -3.83
C LYS A 227 -17.55 -4.06 -4.99
N GLY A 228 -17.99 -5.25 -5.40
CA GLY A 228 -19.02 -5.39 -6.42
C GLY A 228 -19.03 -6.79 -7.00
N ASN A 229 -19.79 -7.00 -8.07
CA ASN A 229 -19.98 -8.35 -8.58
C ASN A 229 -18.69 -8.99 -9.13
N ILE A 230 -17.65 -8.23 -9.50
CA ILE A 230 -16.33 -8.77 -9.90
C ILE A 230 -15.46 -9.05 -8.67
N ALA A 231 -15.54 -8.19 -7.65
CA ALA A 231 -14.70 -8.22 -6.45
C ALA A 231 -15.56 -8.35 -5.20
N LEU A 232 -16.12 -9.54 -4.98
CA LEU A 232 -17.09 -9.81 -3.90
C LEU A 232 -16.50 -9.53 -2.52
N ASN A 233 -15.24 -9.93 -2.30
CA ASN A 233 -14.52 -9.71 -1.04
C ASN A 233 -13.75 -8.39 -1.04
N GLY A 234 -13.70 -7.70 -2.18
CA GLY A 234 -13.04 -6.42 -2.35
C GLY A 234 -11.80 -6.47 -3.25
N CYS A 235 -11.33 -5.27 -3.58
CA CYS A 235 -10.11 -5.00 -4.32
C CYS A 235 -9.59 -3.62 -3.93
N VAL A 236 -8.34 -3.31 -4.29
CA VAL A 236 -7.70 -2.05 -3.92
C VAL A 236 -7.32 -1.21 -5.12
N VAL A 237 -7.53 0.10 -5.00
CA VAL A 237 -6.99 1.13 -5.91
C VAL A 237 -6.25 2.20 -5.12
N LYS A 238 -5.13 2.68 -5.67
CA LYS A 238 -4.39 3.82 -5.14
C LYS A 238 -4.88 5.12 -5.76
N THR A 239 -5.93 5.68 -5.20
CA THR A 239 -6.62 6.90 -5.66
C THR A 239 -5.69 8.10 -5.79
N ALA A 240 -4.67 8.24 -4.92
CA ALA A 240 -3.70 9.33 -5.01
C ALA A 240 -2.93 9.38 -6.34
N GLY A 241 -2.83 8.24 -7.03
CA GLY A 241 -2.18 8.11 -8.33
C GLY A 241 -3.14 8.11 -9.52
N VAL A 242 -4.44 8.29 -9.32
CA VAL A 242 -5.48 8.27 -10.38
C VAL A 242 -5.89 9.70 -10.72
N ASP A 243 -6.01 9.99 -12.02
CA ASP A 243 -6.55 11.27 -12.49
C ASP A 243 -8.05 11.36 -12.14
N GLU A 244 -8.49 12.51 -11.62
CA GLU A 244 -9.87 12.72 -11.19
C GLU A 244 -10.87 12.54 -12.34
N SER A 245 -10.45 12.82 -13.58
CA SER A 245 -11.31 12.67 -14.76
C SER A 245 -11.73 11.22 -15.03
N ILE A 246 -11.07 10.23 -14.42
CA ILE A 246 -11.36 8.80 -14.57
C ILE A 246 -11.69 8.11 -13.25
N TRP A 247 -12.07 8.87 -12.21
CA TRP A 247 -12.59 8.27 -10.97
C TRP A 247 -13.88 7.47 -11.18
N LYS A 248 -14.64 7.83 -12.21
CA LYS A 248 -15.72 7.01 -12.77
C LYS A 248 -15.32 6.60 -14.18
N PHE A 249 -15.23 5.31 -14.43
CA PHE A 249 -14.79 4.76 -15.70
C PHE A 249 -15.67 3.60 -16.11
N SER A 250 -16.13 3.61 -17.37
CA SER A 250 -16.87 2.52 -17.98
C SER A 250 -16.18 2.15 -19.29
N GLY A 251 -15.80 0.88 -19.43
CA GLY A 251 -15.00 0.46 -20.58
C GLY A 251 -15.17 -1.01 -20.95
N LYS A 252 -14.70 -1.35 -22.16
CA LYS A 252 -14.78 -2.71 -22.71
C LYS A 252 -13.63 -3.57 -22.20
N ALA A 253 -13.93 -4.76 -21.71
CA ALA A 253 -12.95 -5.70 -21.24
C ALA A 253 -12.03 -6.19 -22.38
N LYS A 254 -10.73 -6.18 -22.12
CA LYS A 254 -9.68 -6.87 -22.88
C LYS A 254 -9.01 -7.87 -21.93
N VAL A 255 -9.35 -9.14 -22.08
CA VAL A 255 -8.98 -10.21 -21.14
C VAL A 255 -7.68 -10.87 -21.57
N PHE A 256 -6.77 -11.02 -20.61
CA PHE A 256 -5.47 -11.64 -20.74
C PHE A 256 -5.24 -12.63 -19.59
N GLN A 257 -4.62 -13.77 -19.88
CA GLN A 257 -4.39 -14.84 -18.88
C GLN A 257 -2.99 -14.80 -18.25
N SER A 258 -2.19 -13.81 -18.64
CA SER A 258 -0.88 -13.57 -18.07
C SER A 258 -0.46 -12.12 -18.24
N GLN A 259 0.50 -11.69 -17.42
CA GLN A 259 1.18 -10.41 -17.62
C GLN A 259 1.78 -10.29 -19.03
N ASP A 260 2.39 -11.36 -19.54
CA ASP A 260 3.11 -11.33 -20.82
C ASP A 260 2.14 -11.12 -21.99
N ASP A 261 0.97 -11.79 -21.95
CA ASP A 261 -0.09 -11.60 -22.93
C ASP A 261 -0.64 -10.18 -22.89
N ALA A 262 -0.84 -9.62 -21.69
CA ALA A 262 -1.29 -8.24 -21.52
C ALA A 262 -0.26 -7.26 -22.08
N CYS A 263 1.03 -7.47 -21.80
CA CYS A 263 2.10 -6.65 -22.34
C CYS A 263 2.14 -6.68 -23.87
N ALA A 264 2.08 -7.87 -24.48
CA ALA A 264 2.02 -8.03 -25.92
C ALA A 264 0.77 -7.34 -26.51
N GLY A 265 -0.39 -7.51 -25.88
CA GLY A 265 -1.64 -6.87 -26.28
C GLY A 265 -1.56 -5.35 -26.28
N ILE A 266 -0.97 -4.75 -25.24
CA ILE A 266 -0.78 -3.29 -25.13
C ILE A 266 0.21 -2.79 -26.19
N LEU A 267 1.36 -3.44 -26.33
CA LEU A 267 2.42 -2.99 -27.23
C LEU A 267 2.01 -3.09 -28.71
N ASN A 268 1.26 -4.14 -29.06
CA ASN A 268 0.78 -4.39 -30.43
C ASN A 268 -0.55 -3.67 -30.76
N GLY A 269 -1.08 -2.84 -29.85
CA GLY A 269 -2.28 -2.03 -30.11
C GLY A 269 -3.61 -2.78 -30.04
N LYS A 270 -3.66 -3.97 -29.42
CA LYS A 270 -4.93 -4.67 -29.10
C LYS A 270 -5.75 -3.88 -28.05
N VAL A 271 -5.06 -3.13 -27.20
CA VAL A 271 -5.65 -2.23 -26.19
C VAL A 271 -5.70 -0.81 -26.75
N VAL A 272 -6.88 -0.19 -26.67
CA VAL A 272 -7.15 1.17 -27.13
C VAL A 272 -7.87 1.99 -26.05
N ALA A 273 -7.94 3.31 -26.24
CA ALA A 273 -8.68 4.21 -25.33
C ALA A 273 -10.12 3.73 -25.12
N GLY A 274 -10.57 3.73 -23.86
CA GLY A 274 -11.88 3.21 -23.44
C GLY A 274 -11.89 1.73 -23.04
N ASP A 275 -10.77 1.02 -23.16
CA ASP A 275 -10.66 -0.37 -22.71
C ASP A 275 -10.39 -0.50 -21.20
N VAL A 276 -10.87 -1.60 -20.63
CA VAL A 276 -10.46 -2.15 -19.32
C VAL A 276 -9.61 -3.38 -19.57
N VAL A 277 -8.31 -3.29 -19.30
CA VAL A 277 -7.38 -4.42 -19.39
C VAL A 277 -7.59 -5.32 -18.17
N VAL A 278 -8.03 -6.56 -18.40
CA VAL A 278 -8.31 -7.54 -17.35
C VAL A 278 -7.23 -8.61 -17.40
N ILE A 279 -6.42 -8.72 -16.35
CA ILE A 279 -5.35 -9.73 -16.25
C ILE A 279 -5.74 -10.73 -15.18
N VAL A 280 -6.06 -11.95 -15.57
CA VAL A 280 -6.51 -13.03 -14.67
C VAL A 280 -5.44 -14.09 -14.44
N TYR A 281 -5.63 -14.90 -13.40
CA TYR A 281 -4.72 -15.98 -13.01
C TYR A 281 -3.33 -15.49 -12.63
N GLU A 282 -3.29 -14.30 -12.03
CA GLU A 282 -2.09 -13.71 -11.44
C GLU A 282 -2.21 -13.53 -9.92
N GLY A 283 -3.30 -14.02 -9.31
CA GLY A 283 -3.53 -14.06 -7.87
C GLY A 283 -2.64 -15.04 -7.10
N PRO A 284 -2.83 -15.14 -5.77
CA PRO A 284 -2.06 -16.03 -4.91
C PRO A 284 -1.95 -17.48 -5.42
N LYS A 285 -3.07 -18.10 -5.80
CA LYS A 285 -3.11 -19.49 -6.31
C LYS A 285 -2.90 -19.55 -7.81
N GLY A 286 -3.50 -18.64 -8.57
CA GLY A 286 -3.50 -18.66 -10.02
C GLY A 286 -2.12 -18.40 -10.63
N GLY A 287 -1.36 -17.48 -10.03
CA GLY A 287 0.00 -17.12 -10.46
C GLY A 287 0.91 -18.36 -10.58
N PRO A 288 1.16 -19.12 -9.51
CA PRO A 288 0.99 -18.78 -8.09
C PRO A 288 2.02 -17.75 -7.60
N GLY A 289 1.78 -17.19 -6.42
CA GLY A 289 2.70 -16.25 -5.74
C GLY A 289 2.32 -14.78 -5.87
N MET A 290 1.17 -14.48 -6.49
CA MET A 290 0.64 -13.11 -6.65
C MET A 290 1.70 -12.14 -7.18
N GLN A 291 2.19 -12.36 -8.40
CA GLN A 291 3.33 -11.58 -8.91
C GLN A 291 3.00 -10.09 -9.06
N GLU A 292 4.01 -9.24 -8.86
CA GLU A 292 3.87 -7.79 -8.99
C GLU A 292 4.05 -7.35 -10.45
N MET A 293 3.05 -6.68 -11.01
CA MET A 293 3.03 -6.34 -12.43
C MET A 293 3.35 -4.87 -12.71
N LEU A 294 4.63 -4.56 -12.93
CA LEU A 294 5.07 -3.21 -13.30
C LEU A 294 4.96 -2.92 -14.80
N TYR A 295 5.13 -3.94 -15.65
CA TYR A 295 5.24 -3.73 -17.09
C TYR A 295 3.93 -3.29 -17.76
N PRO A 296 2.75 -3.91 -17.49
CA PRO A 296 1.51 -3.48 -18.11
C PRO A 296 1.19 -2.00 -17.84
N THR A 297 1.41 -1.54 -16.61
CA THR A 297 1.14 -0.15 -16.22
C THR A 297 2.12 0.82 -16.89
N SER A 298 3.39 0.43 -16.99
CA SER A 298 4.43 1.19 -17.71
C SER A 298 4.13 1.31 -19.20
N TYR A 299 3.66 0.24 -19.84
CA TYR A 299 3.35 0.24 -21.27
C TYR A 299 2.07 1.02 -21.59
N ILE A 300 1.03 0.95 -20.75
CA ILE A 300 -0.15 1.83 -20.88
C ILE A 300 0.25 3.29 -20.83
N LYS A 301 1.15 3.67 -19.92
CA LYS A 301 1.67 5.04 -19.84
C LYS A 301 2.49 5.41 -21.07
N ALA A 302 3.37 4.54 -21.54
CA ALA A 302 4.19 4.76 -22.74
C ALA A 302 3.36 4.89 -24.03
N LYS A 303 2.19 4.24 -24.09
CA LYS A 303 1.22 4.37 -25.19
C LYS A 303 0.27 5.56 -25.02
N HIS A 304 0.46 6.40 -24.00
CA HIS A 304 -0.39 7.54 -23.68
C HIS A 304 -1.85 7.17 -23.35
N LEU A 305 -2.06 5.97 -22.81
CA LEU A 305 -3.39 5.45 -22.45
C LEU A 305 -3.69 5.55 -20.94
N GLY A 306 -2.78 6.10 -20.14
CA GLY A 306 -2.89 6.12 -18.66
C GLY A 306 -4.10 6.87 -18.10
N ALA A 307 -4.66 7.83 -18.84
CA ALA A 307 -5.88 8.56 -18.49
C ALA A 307 -7.10 8.11 -19.31
N ALA A 308 -6.96 7.04 -20.10
CA ALA A 308 -7.99 6.58 -21.05
C ALA A 308 -8.32 5.09 -20.93
N CYS A 309 -7.56 4.34 -20.14
CA CYS A 309 -7.76 2.91 -19.90
C CYS A 309 -7.69 2.61 -18.40
N ALA A 310 -8.36 1.55 -17.99
CA ALA A 310 -8.19 0.94 -16.68
C ALA A 310 -7.38 -0.37 -16.80
N LEU A 311 -6.66 -0.75 -15.74
CA LEU A 311 -6.13 -2.11 -15.57
C LEU A 311 -6.73 -2.72 -14.31
N ILE A 312 -7.21 -3.96 -14.40
CA ILE A 312 -7.73 -4.72 -13.27
C ILE A 312 -7.10 -6.12 -13.22
N THR A 313 -6.88 -6.65 -12.02
CA THR A 313 -6.30 -7.99 -11.84
C THR A 313 -6.58 -8.60 -10.47
N ASP A 314 -6.58 -9.93 -10.43
CA ASP A 314 -6.52 -10.72 -9.18
C ASP A 314 -5.09 -10.80 -8.59
N GLY A 315 -4.06 -10.40 -9.36
CA GLY A 315 -2.69 -10.20 -8.88
C GLY A 315 -2.48 -8.84 -8.19
N ARG A 316 -1.26 -8.32 -8.24
CA ARG A 316 -0.92 -7.01 -7.65
C ARG A 316 -0.13 -6.12 -8.61
N PHE A 317 -0.32 -4.81 -8.45
CA PHE A 317 0.46 -3.79 -9.16
C PHE A 317 1.55 -3.22 -8.27
N SER A 318 2.57 -2.63 -8.89
CA SER A 318 3.68 -2.05 -8.14
C SER A 318 3.26 -0.80 -7.36
N GLY A 319 3.90 -0.55 -6.20
CA GLY A 319 3.75 0.72 -5.48
C GLY A 319 4.13 1.95 -6.32
N GLY A 320 4.96 1.74 -7.35
CA GLY A 320 5.34 2.73 -8.37
C GLY A 320 4.25 3.07 -9.39
N THR A 321 3.12 2.35 -9.39
CA THR A 321 2.06 2.48 -10.40
C THR A 321 1.32 3.81 -10.28
N SER A 322 0.92 4.38 -11.42
CA SER A 322 0.03 5.53 -11.56
C SER A 322 -1.04 5.22 -12.61
N GLY A 323 -2.16 5.93 -12.59
CA GLY A 323 -3.34 5.64 -13.42
C GLY A 323 -4.32 4.70 -12.74
N LEU A 324 -5.43 4.40 -13.42
CA LEU A 324 -6.51 3.56 -12.88
C LEU A 324 -6.13 2.08 -12.91
N SER A 325 -5.36 1.66 -11.90
CA SER A 325 -4.89 0.28 -11.73
C SER A 325 -5.44 -0.33 -10.45
N ILE A 326 -6.23 -1.38 -10.57
CA ILE A 326 -6.99 -2.01 -9.49
C ILE A 326 -6.49 -3.45 -9.30
N GLY A 327 -5.90 -3.72 -8.14
CA GLY A 327 -5.33 -5.04 -7.82
C GLY A 327 -6.11 -5.76 -6.73
N HIS A 328 -5.64 -6.96 -6.41
CA HIS A 328 -6.11 -7.78 -5.30
C HIS A 328 -7.60 -8.14 -5.40
N ILE A 329 -8.13 -8.22 -6.64
CA ILE A 329 -9.52 -8.64 -6.83
C ILE A 329 -9.73 -10.01 -6.20
N SER A 330 -10.62 -10.01 -5.21
CA SER A 330 -10.90 -11.17 -4.37
C SER A 330 -12.39 -11.51 -4.42
N PRO A 331 -12.76 -12.80 -4.58
CA PRO A 331 -11.87 -13.95 -4.82
C PRO A 331 -11.12 -13.88 -6.17
N GLU A 332 -9.91 -14.44 -6.22
CA GLU A 332 -9.13 -14.55 -7.46
C GLU A 332 -9.77 -15.51 -8.46
N ALA A 333 -9.38 -15.45 -9.75
CA ALA A 333 -9.92 -16.33 -10.78
C ALA A 333 -9.72 -17.80 -10.42
N ALA A 334 -8.51 -18.20 -10.02
CA ALA A 334 -8.19 -19.60 -9.66
C ALA A 334 -8.92 -20.12 -8.41
N ALA A 335 -9.56 -19.24 -7.64
CA ALA A 335 -10.40 -19.59 -6.50
C ALA A 335 -11.91 -19.53 -6.85
N GLY A 336 -12.27 -19.48 -8.13
CA GLY A 336 -13.66 -19.42 -8.59
C GLY A 336 -14.25 -18.01 -8.61
N GLY A 337 -13.42 -16.97 -8.52
CA GLY A 337 -13.84 -15.58 -8.51
C GLY A 337 -14.46 -15.12 -9.83
N ASN A 338 -15.39 -14.15 -9.75
CA ASN A 338 -16.13 -13.65 -10.91
C ASN A 338 -15.24 -12.95 -11.94
N ILE A 339 -14.05 -12.47 -11.56
CA ILE A 339 -13.06 -11.96 -12.51
C ILE A 339 -12.66 -13.00 -13.56
N GLY A 340 -12.66 -14.29 -13.22
CA GLY A 340 -12.41 -15.39 -14.15
C GLY A 340 -13.53 -15.63 -15.17
N LEU A 341 -14.70 -15.00 -14.99
CA LEU A 341 -15.88 -15.16 -15.87
C LEU A 341 -16.05 -13.99 -16.86
N VAL A 342 -15.16 -12.98 -16.77
CA VAL A 342 -15.14 -11.84 -17.69
C VAL A 342 -14.71 -12.30 -19.08
N ARG A 343 -15.38 -11.79 -20.12
CA ARG A 343 -15.11 -12.08 -21.53
C ARG A 343 -14.74 -10.81 -22.27
N ASP A 344 -13.97 -10.94 -23.35
CA ASP A 344 -13.64 -9.83 -24.24
C ASP A 344 -14.91 -9.09 -24.69
N GLY A 345 -14.89 -7.77 -24.57
CA GLY A 345 -16.00 -6.89 -24.97
C GLY A 345 -17.08 -6.65 -23.92
N ASP A 346 -17.09 -7.35 -22.78
CA ASP A 346 -17.98 -7.03 -21.67
C ASP A 346 -17.74 -5.60 -21.17
N ILE A 347 -18.77 -4.94 -20.66
CA ILE A 347 -18.62 -3.61 -20.05
C ILE A 347 -18.33 -3.76 -18.55
N ILE A 348 -17.31 -3.05 -18.07
CA ILE A 348 -16.97 -2.96 -16.65
C ILE A 348 -17.12 -1.51 -16.20
N ASP A 349 -17.95 -1.30 -15.19
CA ASP A 349 -18.17 -0.01 -14.53
C ASP A 349 -17.34 0.06 -13.25
N ILE A 350 -16.53 1.10 -13.12
CA ILE A 350 -15.70 1.42 -11.97
C ILE A 350 -16.16 2.78 -11.43
N ASP A 351 -16.53 2.84 -10.16
CA ASP A 351 -16.88 4.09 -9.46
C ASP A 351 -16.08 4.16 -8.15
N ILE A 352 -14.98 4.90 -8.16
CA ILE A 352 -14.12 5.11 -6.99
C ILE A 352 -14.89 5.84 -5.87
N PRO A 353 -15.55 6.99 -6.11
CA PRO A 353 -16.38 7.65 -5.10
C PRO A 353 -17.48 6.74 -4.54
N GLY A 354 -18.14 5.97 -5.41
CA GLY A 354 -19.19 5.01 -5.04
C GLY A 354 -18.68 3.69 -4.45
N ARG A 355 -17.36 3.48 -4.40
CA ARG A 355 -16.69 2.26 -3.90
C ARG A 355 -17.14 0.98 -4.60
N SER A 356 -17.38 1.06 -5.91
CA SER A 356 -17.94 -0.04 -6.69
C SER A 356 -17.13 -0.44 -7.92
N ILE A 357 -17.13 -1.74 -8.22
CA ILE A 357 -16.60 -2.31 -9.47
C ILE A 357 -17.50 -3.45 -9.96
N ASN A 358 -18.12 -3.28 -11.12
CA ASN A 358 -19.15 -4.21 -11.61
C ASN A 358 -19.00 -4.56 -13.08
N LEU A 359 -19.18 -5.85 -13.40
CA LEU A 359 -19.42 -6.37 -14.73
C LEU A 359 -20.88 -6.10 -15.10
N LYS A 360 -21.12 -5.36 -16.17
CA LYS A 360 -22.45 -4.93 -16.59
C LYS A 360 -23.18 -6.01 -17.39
N ILE A 361 -23.43 -7.13 -16.74
CA ILE A 361 -24.26 -8.24 -17.22
C ILE A 361 -25.32 -8.57 -16.17
N SER A 362 -26.37 -9.28 -16.56
CA SER A 362 -27.38 -9.75 -15.61
C SER A 362 -26.83 -10.88 -14.74
N ASP A 363 -27.37 -11.01 -13.53
CA ASP A 363 -27.03 -12.13 -12.64
C ASP A 363 -27.31 -13.49 -13.30
N ALA A 364 -28.37 -13.58 -14.12
CA ALA A 364 -28.69 -14.78 -14.88
C ALA A 364 -27.58 -15.15 -15.89
N GLU A 365 -27.02 -14.18 -16.60
CA GLU A 365 -25.90 -14.43 -17.51
C GLU A 365 -24.63 -14.78 -16.72
N LEU A 366 -24.35 -14.09 -15.61
CA LEU A 366 -23.20 -14.40 -14.76
C LEU A 366 -23.26 -15.84 -14.20
N GLN A 367 -24.43 -16.27 -13.71
CA GLN A 367 -24.66 -17.64 -13.24
C GLN A 367 -24.55 -18.67 -14.36
N LYS A 368 -25.05 -18.34 -15.56
CA LYS A 368 -24.89 -19.20 -16.74
C LYS A 368 -23.40 -19.39 -17.08
N ARG A 369 -22.60 -18.32 -17.05
CA ARG A 369 -21.15 -18.39 -17.29
C ARG A 369 -20.43 -19.20 -16.22
N ARG A 370 -20.81 -19.00 -14.96
CA ARG A 370 -20.31 -19.79 -13.84
C ARG A 370 -20.54 -21.28 -14.05
N LYS A 371 -21.78 -21.67 -14.36
CA LYS A 371 -22.11 -23.08 -14.66
C LYS A 371 -21.29 -23.62 -15.82
N GLN A 372 -21.15 -22.86 -16.92
CA GLN A 372 -20.31 -23.25 -18.06
C GLN A 372 -18.83 -23.46 -17.69
N GLU A 373 -18.31 -22.67 -16.74
CA GLU A 373 -16.95 -22.83 -16.24
C GLU A 373 -16.82 -24.05 -15.34
N GLU A 374 -17.76 -24.24 -14.41
CA GLU A 374 -17.81 -25.38 -13.49
C GLU A 374 -18.01 -26.72 -14.22
N ASP A 375 -18.76 -26.73 -15.33
CA ASP A 375 -18.96 -27.90 -16.20
C ASP A 375 -17.64 -28.41 -16.84
N LYS A 376 -16.53 -27.63 -16.77
CA LYS A 376 -15.19 -28.08 -17.21
C LYS A 376 -14.51 -29.03 -16.21
N GLY A 377 -15.09 -29.26 -15.03
CA GLY A 377 -14.56 -30.18 -14.02
C GLY A 377 -13.19 -29.75 -13.51
N GLU A 378 -12.20 -30.64 -13.57
CA GLU A 378 -10.83 -30.37 -13.09
C GLU A 378 -10.13 -29.22 -13.84
N ASN A 379 -10.61 -28.87 -15.03
CA ASN A 379 -10.09 -27.77 -15.84
C ASN A 379 -10.79 -26.42 -15.55
N ALA A 380 -11.79 -26.39 -14.66
CA ALA A 380 -12.48 -25.15 -14.29
C ALA A 380 -11.52 -24.18 -13.58
N PHE A 381 -11.58 -22.89 -13.93
CA PHE A 381 -10.76 -21.84 -13.32
C PHE A 381 -9.26 -22.11 -13.35
N GLN A 382 -8.78 -22.79 -14.40
CA GLN A 382 -7.37 -23.01 -14.67
C GLN A 382 -6.88 -22.08 -15.79
N PRO A 383 -5.67 -21.50 -15.68
CA PRO A 383 -5.08 -20.76 -16.78
C PRO A 383 -4.69 -21.71 -17.94
N VAL A 384 -4.94 -21.28 -19.16
CA VAL A 384 -4.52 -21.98 -20.38
C VAL A 384 -3.13 -21.48 -20.79
N ARG A 385 -2.09 -22.02 -20.15
CA ARG A 385 -0.68 -21.66 -20.44
C ARG A 385 0.30 -22.80 -20.20
N ASP A 386 1.36 -22.87 -21.01
CA ASP A 386 2.48 -23.78 -20.79
C ASP A 386 3.52 -23.14 -19.86
N ARG A 387 3.31 -23.28 -18.55
CA ARG A 387 4.22 -22.75 -17.51
C ARG A 387 4.64 -23.84 -16.54
N LYS A 388 5.96 -24.05 -16.44
CA LYS A 388 6.54 -24.94 -15.41
C LYS A 388 6.48 -24.30 -14.03
N ILE A 389 5.62 -24.82 -13.15
CA ILE A 389 5.49 -24.37 -11.76
C ILE A 389 6.40 -25.20 -10.84
N SER A 390 7.24 -24.54 -10.03
CA SER A 390 8.13 -25.20 -9.08
C SER A 390 7.37 -25.90 -7.96
N LYS A 391 7.98 -26.90 -7.30
CA LYS A 391 7.38 -27.58 -6.14
C LYS A 391 7.03 -26.60 -5.01
N ALA A 392 7.87 -25.59 -4.78
CA ALA A 392 7.63 -24.56 -3.77
C ALA A 392 6.39 -23.71 -4.08
N LEU A 393 6.20 -23.30 -5.34
CA LEU A 393 5.01 -22.53 -5.74
C LEU A 393 3.73 -23.37 -5.71
N LYS A 394 3.81 -24.68 -6.01
CA LYS A 394 2.68 -25.60 -5.84
C LYS A 394 2.28 -25.71 -4.36
N LEU A 395 3.26 -25.85 -3.47
CA LEU A 395 3.04 -25.89 -2.03
C LEU A 395 2.42 -24.57 -1.53
N TYR A 396 2.93 -23.43 -1.99
CA TYR A 396 2.37 -22.12 -1.70
C TYR A 396 0.90 -22.02 -2.13
N ALA A 397 0.58 -22.34 -3.39
CA ALA A 397 -0.77 -22.28 -3.93
C ALA A 397 -1.78 -23.13 -3.15
N HIS A 398 -1.32 -24.26 -2.60
CA HIS A 398 -2.16 -25.16 -1.82
C HIS A 398 -2.60 -24.56 -0.48
N PHE A 399 -1.69 -23.86 0.20
CA PHE A 399 -1.90 -23.36 1.57
C PHE A 399 -2.22 -21.86 1.65
N VAL A 400 -2.07 -21.10 0.56
CA VAL A 400 -2.24 -19.64 0.62
C VAL A 400 -3.71 -19.22 0.78
N SER A 401 -3.95 -18.20 1.61
CA SER A 401 -5.22 -17.52 1.76
C SER A 401 -5.46 -16.51 0.62
N SER A 402 -6.67 -15.96 0.56
CA SER A 402 -7.00 -14.92 -0.41
C SER A 402 -6.28 -13.59 -0.11
N ALA A 403 -6.15 -12.74 -1.11
CA ALA A 403 -5.50 -11.43 -0.98
C ALA A 403 -6.21 -10.51 0.03
N ASP A 404 -7.54 -10.56 0.11
CA ASP A 404 -8.32 -9.85 1.15
C ASP A 404 -7.99 -10.30 2.59
N LYS A 405 -7.27 -11.41 2.75
CA LYS A 405 -6.82 -11.97 4.03
C LYS A 405 -5.29 -11.91 4.20
N GLY A 406 -4.61 -11.08 3.41
CA GLY A 406 -3.16 -10.89 3.47
C GLY A 406 -2.32 -11.97 2.77
N ALA A 407 -2.94 -12.89 2.02
CA ALA A 407 -2.24 -13.99 1.33
C ALA A 407 -1.29 -14.78 2.25
N ILE A 408 -1.73 -15.01 3.49
CA ILE A 408 -0.99 -15.78 4.50
C ILE A 408 -1.04 -17.28 4.20
N ARG A 409 -0.11 -18.02 4.80
CA ARG A 409 -0.17 -19.48 4.79
C ARG A 409 -1.19 -19.96 5.82
N ILE A 410 -2.19 -20.71 5.36
CA ILE A 410 -3.13 -21.46 6.20
C ILE A 410 -2.45 -22.79 6.52
N ILE A 411 -2.26 -23.10 7.80
CA ILE A 411 -1.66 -24.36 8.28
C ILE A 411 -2.74 -25.23 8.89
#